data_AF-A0A109GI42-F1
#
_entry.id   AF-A0A109GI42-F1
#
_cell.length_a   1.000
_cell.length_b   1.000
_cell.length_c   1.000
_cell.angle_alpha   90.00
_cell.angle_beta   90.00
_cell.angle_gamma   90.00
#
_symmetry.space_group_name_H-M   'P 1'
#
loop_
_entity.id
_entity.type
_entity.pdbx_description
1 polymer ?
#
loop_
_entity_poly.entity_id
_entity_poly.type
_entity_poly.pdbx_seq_one_letter_code
_entity_poly.pdbx_strand_id
1 'polypeptide(L)'
;MGYSFRKGYKNCRHTTLFTDTNIRRHNANGKNIYRFAIYKCPKDHTWNQKLHIYKSFTDHVETVDMTQQEQTETSTTISITQYKESGIAEITIVLDIVFGSHRIDKVLSTYISDWSRTIIVDKIKNGHIQLNRQQMKPNAILSEGDHISICL
;
A
#
# COMPACT_ATOMS: atom_id res chain seq x y z
N MET A 1 18.24 -31.30 11.74
CA MET A 1 19.29 -30.52 11.05
C MET A 1 18.62 -29.37 10.30
N GLY A 2 18.90 -28.12 10.66
CA GLY A 2 18.37 -26.96 9.94
C GLY A 2 19.13 -26.77 8.63
N TYR A 3 18.42 -26.49 7.53
CA TYR A 3 19.05 -26.13 6.25
C TYR A 3 19.61 -24.71 6.33
N SER A 4 20.90 -24.54 6.04
CA SER A 4 21.54 -23.23 5.94
C SER A 4 22.30 -23.10 4.62
N PHE A 5 22.31 -21.90 4.04
CA PHE A 5 23.05 -21.62 2.80
C PHE A 5 23.64 -20.20 2.83
N ARG A 6 24.67 -19.98 1.99
CA ARG A 6 25.30 -18.66 1.83
C ARG A 6 24.70 -17.93 0.63
N LYS A 7 24.36 -16.66 0.81
CA LYS A 7 23.83 -15.83 -0.29
C LYS A 7 24.19 -14.36 -0.11
N GLY A 8 24.48 -13.69 -1.23
CA GLY A 8 24.60 -12.24 -1.28
C GLY A 8 23.25 -11.58 -1.00
N TYR A 9 23.18 -10.72 0.02
CA TYR A 9 21.94 -10.05 0.41
C TYR A 9 22.17 -8.55 0.61
N LYS A 10 21.33 -7.73 -0.04
CA LYS A 10 21.52 -6.28 -0.12
C LYS A 10 21.63 -5.61 1.27
N ASN A 11 20.82 -6.01 2.25
CA ASN A 11 20.88 -5.40 3.58
C ASN A 11 22.08 -5.89 4.41
N CYS A 12 22.71 -7.02 4.04
CA CYS A 12 23.95 -7.46 4.67
C CYS A 12 25.19 -6.89 3.97
N ARG A 13 25.09 -6.40 2.73
CA ARG A 13 26.18 -5.86 1.89
C ARG A 13 27.29 -6.86 1.51
N HIS A 14 27.19 -8.11 1.93
CA HIS A 14 28.10 -9.20 1.59
C HIS A 14 27.34 -10.54 1.57
N THR A 15 28.05 -11.62 1.21
CA THR A 15 27.52 -12.99 1.27
C THR A 15 27.39 -13.43 2.72
N THR A 16 26.17 -13.64 3.19
CA THR A 16 25.87 -14.02 4.58
C THR A 16 25.25 -15.41 4.64
N LEU A 17 25.48 -16.12 5.75
CA LEU A 17 24.80 -17.37 6.04
C LEU A 17 23.35 -17.09 6.45
N PHE A 18 22.41 -17.74 5.77
CA PHE A 18 20.99 -17.73 6.08
C PHE A 18 20.59 -19.10 6.59
N THR A 19 19.85 -19.14 7.69
CA THR A 19 19.38 -20.35 8.36
C THR A 19 17.87 -20.44 8.24
N ASP A 20 17.34 -21.61 7.88
CA ASP A 20 15.89 -21.84 7.86
C ASP A 20 15.35 -21.69 9.27
N THR A 21 14.38 -20.80 9.45
CA THR A 21 13.69 -20.61 10.73
C THR A 21 12.63 -21.68 10.99
N ASN A 22 12.35 -22.55 10.00
CA ASN A 22 11.19 -23.44 9.92
C ASN A 22 9.83 -22.71 9.90
N ILE A 23 9.82 -21.37 9.92
CA ILE A 23 8.61 -20.56 9.78
C ILE A 23 8.22 -20.50 8.30
N ARG A 24 6.92 -20.57 8.04
CA ARG A 24 6.33 -20.47 6.70
C ARG A 24 5.35 -19.29 6.65
N ARG A 25 5.48 -18.47 5.61
CA ARG A 25 4.60 -17.32 5.37
C ARG A 25 3.66 -17.61 4.21
N HIS A 26 2.38 -17.31 4.39
CA HIS A 26 1.39 -17.35 3.34
C HIS A 26 0.88 -15.93 3.09
N ASN A 27 1.00 -15.45 1.86
CA ASN A 27 0.40 -14.19 1.43
C ASN A 27 -0.67 -14.53 0.37
N ALA A 28 -1.87 -13.98 0.51
CA ALA A 28 -2.91 -14.10 -0.51
C ALA A 28 -3.15 -12.75 -1.20
N ASN A 29 -3.50 -12.77 -2.49
CA ASN A 29 -3.92 -11.56 -3.23
C ASN A 29 -5.31 -11.71 -3.88
N GLY A 30 -6.17 -12.55 -3.31
CA GLY A 30 -7.50 -12.86 -3.85
C GLY A 30 -7.52 -13.94 -4.93
N LYS A 31 -6.46 -14.06 -5.75
CA LYS A 31 -6.35 -15.09 -6.81
C LYS A 31 -5.38 -16.23 -6.49
N ASN A 32 -4.28 -15.90 -5.82
CA ASN A 32 -3.23 -16.86 -5.51
C ASN A 32 -2.83 -16.79 -4.04
N ILE A 33 -2.44 -17.94 -3.51
CA ILE A 33 -1.77 -18.10 -2.22
C ILE A 33 -0.29 -18.36 -2.49
N TYR A 34 0.56 -17.44 -2.05
CA TYR A 34 2.01 -17.51 -2.17
C TYR A 34 2.59 -18.06 -0.87
N ARG A 35 3.32 -19.18 -0.95
CA ARG A 35 3.99 -19.81 0.21
C ARG A 35 5.49 -19.52 0.17
N PHE A 36 6.04 -19.05 1.29
CA PHE A 36 7.46 -18.76 1.45
C PHE A 36 8.05 -19.47 2.68
N ALA A 37 9.30 -19.91 2.58
CA ALA A 37 10.14 -20.23 3.73
C ALA A 37 10.88 -18.97 4.18
N ILE A 38 10.86 -18.72 5.50
CA ILE A 38 11.56 -17.59 6.10
C ILE A 38 12.95 -18.05 6.53
N TYR A 39 13.97 -17.38 5.99
CA TYR A 39 15.34 -17.54 6.42
C TYR A 39 15.82 -16.27 7.12
N LYS A 40 16.63 -16.44 8.15
CA LYS A 40 17.24 -15.33 8.89
C LYS A 40 18.76 -15.43 8.87
N CYS A 41 19.41 -14.28 8.79
CA CYS A 41 20.85 -14.18 8.99
C CYS A 41 21.17 -13.85 10.47
N PRO A 42 22.45 -13.90 10.90
CA PRO A 42 22.83 -13.54 12.28
C PRO A 42 22.47 -12.11 12.71
N LYS A 43 22.23 -11.20 11.74
CA LYS A 43 21.79 -9.82 11.99
C LYS A 43 20.27 -9.66 11.95
N ASP A 44 19.52 -10.76 12.05
CA ASP A 44 18.06 -10.84 12.03
C ASP A 44 17.37 -10.34 10.73
N HIS A 45 18.13 -10.09 9.67
CA HIS A 45 17.54 -9.76 8.37
C HIS A 45 16.83 -10.98 7.79
N THR A 46 15.65 -10.73 7.21
CA THR A 46 14.79 -11.77 6.65
C THR A 46 14.98 -11.92 5.14
N TRP A 47 15.19 -13.15 4.68
CA TRP A 47 15.09 -13.52 3.27
C TRP A 47 13.96 -14.54 3.08
N ASN A 48 13.01 -14.21 2.19
CA ASN A 48 11.87 -15.07 1.90
C ASN A 48 12.16 -15.89 0.64
N GLN A 49 12.30 -17.20 0.78
CA GLN A 49 12.37 -18.12 -0.35
C GLN A 49 10.96 -18.49 -0.78
N LYS A 50 10.57 -18.18 -2.01
CA LYS A 50 9.31 -18.67 -2.56
C LYS A 50 9.37 -20.18 -2.70
N LEU A 51 8.41 -20.88 -2.13
CA LEU A 51 8.28 -22.34 -2.23
C LEU A 51 7.27 -22.72 -3.30
N HIS A 52 6.06 -22.16 -3.23
CA HIS A 52 4.98 -22.53 -4.14
C HIS A 52 3.96 -21.39 -4.30
N ILE A 53 3.17 -21.48 -5.38
CA ILE A 53 2.01 -20.63 -5.64
C ILE A 53 0.83 -21.54 -5.94
N TYR A 54 -0.25 -21.39 -5.18
CA TYR A 54 -1.51 -22.12 -5.39
C TYR A 54 -2.60 -21.13 -5.82
N LYS A 55 -3.59 -21.55 -6.61
CA LYS A 55 -4.80 -20.75 -6.77
C LYS A 55 -5.60 -20.76 -5.46
N SER A 56 -6.21 -19.64 -5.10
CA SER A 56 -7.03 -19.51 -3.90
C SER A 56 -8.41 -20.17 -4.01
N PHE A 57 -8.83 -20.57 -5.22
CA PHE A 57 -10.10 -21.24 -5.49
C PHE A 57 -9.87 -22.50 -6.34
N THR A 58 -10.54 -23.59 -5.98
CA THR A 58 -10.57 -24.83 -6.78
C THR A 58 -11.80 -24.93 -7.69
N ASP A 59 -12.84 -24.12 -7.46
CA ASP A 59 -13.94 -23.89 -8.41
C ASP A 59 -14.52 -22.50 -8.11
N HIS A 60 -15.04 -21.84 -9.14
CA HIS A 60 -15.67 -20.54 -9.00
C HIS A 60 -16.95 -20.70 -8.17
N VAL A 61 -16.88 -20.37 -6.87
CA VAL A 61 -18.09 -20.12 -6.08
C VAL A 61 -18.64 -18.81 -6.61
N GLU A 62 -19.79 -18.86 -7.28
CA GLU A 62 -20.58 -17.67 -7.57
C GLU A 62 -20.85 -16.99 -6.23
N THR A 63 -20.20 -15.84 -6.04
CA THR A 63 -20.53 -14.96 -4.93
C THR A 63 -21.93 -14.46 -5.20
N VAL A 64 -22.90 -14.89 -4.38
CA VAL A 64 -24.18 -14.21 -4.28
C VAL A 64 -23.85 -12.74 -4.07
N ASP A 65 -24.13 -11.91 -5.06
CA ASP A 65 -24.14 -10.46 -4.92
C ASP A 65 -25.14 -10.14 -3.82
N MET A 66 -24.64 -10.10 -2.59
CA MET A 66 -25.28 -9.37 -1.52
C MET A 66 -25.24 -7.93 -2.00
N THR A 67 -26.34 -7.54 -2.65
CA THR A 67 -26.81 -6.19 -2.90
C THR A 67 -26.17 -5.23 -1.91
N GLN A 68 -24.99 -4.72 -2.27
CA GLN A 68 -24.52 -3.45 -1.77
C GLN A 68 -25.54 -2.50 -2.33
N GLN A 69 -26.40 -1.99 -1.45
CA GLN A 69 -27.24 -0.85 -1.79
C GLN A 69 -26.32 0.14 -2.49
N GLU A 70 -26.62 0.41 -3.76
CA GLU A 70 -26.06 1.52 -4.52
C GLU A 70 -26.41 2.79 -3.73
N GLN A 71 -25.57 3.14 -2.76
CA GLN A 71 -25.37 4.54 -2.45
C GLN A 71 -24.78 5.09 -3.73
N THR A 72 -25.58 5.92 -4.39
CA THR A 72 -25.21 6.71 -5.55
C THR A 72 -24.11 7.66 -5.09
N GLU A 73 -22.87 7.15 -4.97
CA GLU A 73 -21.70 7.96 -4.72
C GLU A 73 -21.55 8.84 -5.96
N THR A 74 -21.87 10.12 -5.83
CA THR A 74 -21.39 11.14 -6.76
C THR A 74 -19.87 11.03 -6.75
N SER A 75 -19.30 10.35 -7.75
CA SER A 75 -17.86 10.23 -7.93
C SER A 75 -17.29 11.59 -8.28
N THR A 76 -17.08 12.43 -7.27
CA THR A 76 -16.33 13.68 -7.39
C THR A 76 -14.87 13.33 -7.58
N THR A 77 -14.44 13.36 -8.83
CA THR A 77 -13.03 13.18 -9.21
C THR A 77 -12.33 14.54 -9.20
N ILE A 78 -11.15 14.60 -8.61
CA ILE A 78 -10.32 15.81 -8.48
C ILE A 78 -9.27 15.81 -9.59
N SER A 79 -9.39 16.72 -10.56
CA SER A 79 -8.34 16.95 -11.57
C SER A 79 -7.35 18.00 -11.07
N ILE A 80 -6.21 17.54 -10.59
CA ILE A 80 -5.09 18.39 -10.13
C ILE A 80 -4.55 19.27 -11.27
N THR A 81 -4.46 18.72 -12.48
CA THR A 81 -3.88 19.41 -13.65
C THR A 81 -4.72 20.65 -14.00
N GLN A 82 -6.04 20.51 -14.01
CA GLN A 82 -6.96 21.60 -14.30
C GLN A 82 -6.81 22.76 -13.29
N TYR A 83 -6.69 22.45 -12.00
CA TYR A 83 -6.51 23.48 -10.97
C TYR A 83 -5.16 24.17 -11.09
N LYS A 84 -4.10 23.42 -11.44
CA LYS A 84 -2.78 23.98 -11.67
C LYS A 84 -2.75 24.93 -12.87
N GLU A 85 -3.38 24.56 -13.98
CA GLU A 85 -3.51 25.42 -15.17
C GLU A 85 -4.34 26.68 -14.88
N SER A 86 -5.28 26.59 -13.94
CA SER A 86 -6.08 27.73 -13.48
C SER A 86 -5.34 28.65 -12.49
N GLY A 87 -4.07 28.37 -12.20
CA GLY A 87 -3.23 29.19 -11.31
C GLY A 87 -3.45 28.96 -9.81
N ILE A 88 -4.12 27.87 -9.42
CA ILE A 88 -4.29 27.52 -8.01
C ILE A 88 -2.98 26.97 -7.45
N ALA A 89 -2.57 27.46 -6.28
CA ALA A 89 -1.32 27.08 -5.64
C ALA A 89 -1.46 25.89 -4.65
N GLU A 90 -2.61 25.78 -3.99
CA GLU A 90 -2.85 24.78 -2.95
C GLU A 90 -4.31 24.31 -2.97
N ILE A 91 -4.51 23.00 -2.79
CA ILE A 91 -5.82 22.38 -2.55
C ILE A 91 -5.85 21.84 -1.12
N THR A 92 -6.91 22.15 -0.37
CA THR A 92 -7.15 21.58 0.95
C THR A 92 -8.38 20.67 0.90
N ILE A 93 -8.23 19.43 1.35
CA ILE A 93 -9.30 18.45 1.48
C ILE A 93 -9.57 18.24 2.97
N VAL A 94 -10.81 18.44 3.40
CA VAL A 94 -11.24 18.26 4.79
C VAL A 94 -12.00 16.95 4.90
N LEU A 95 -11.59 16.09 5.84
CA LEU A 95 -12.26 14.81 6.10
C LEU A 95 -13.29 14.98 7.22
N ASP A 96 -14.54 15.20 6.84
CA ASP A 96 -15.64 15.42 7.79
C ASP A 96 -15.97 14.14 8.59
N ILE A 97 -16.17 13.01 7.88
CA ILE A 97 -16.47 11.71 8.51
C ILE A 97 -15.63 10.63 7.85
N VAL A 98 -14.98 9.76 8.64
CA VAL A 98 -14.16 8.65 8.15
C VAL A 98 -14.62 7.32 8.75
N PHE A 99 -15.18 6.44 7.93
CA PHE A 99 -15.63 5.12 8.37
C PHE A 99 -14.56 4.04 8.16
N GLY A 100 -13.89 3.64 9.23
CA GLY A 100 -12.89 2.56 9.19
C GLY A 100 -11.47 3.05 8.86
N SER A 101 -10.58 2.11 8.55
CA SER A 101 -9.15 2.38 8.42
C SER A 101 -8.75 2.63 6.96
N HIS A 102 -8.62 3.90 6.58
CA HIS A 102 -8.25 4.30 5.22
C HIS A 102 -6.82 4.85 5.15
N ARG A 103 -6.03 4.31 4.21
CA ARG A 103 -4.68 4.83 3.94
C ARG A 103 -4.75 6.01 2.99
N ILE A 104 -4.00 7.07 3.28
CA ILE A 104 -3.94 8.28 2.47
C ILE A 104 -3.54 8.02 1.01
N ASP A 105 -2.52 7.18 0.76
CA ASP A 105 -2.06 6.89 -0.60
C ASP A 105 -3.13 6.20 -1.45
N LYS A 106 -3.98 5.39 -0.83
CA LYS A 106 -5.08 4.71 -1.50
C LYS A 106 -6.24 5.68 -1.76
N VAL A 107 -6.63 6.45 -0.74
CA VAL A 107 -7.73 7.42 -0.83
C VAL A 107 -7.45 8.45 -1.92
N LEU A 108 -6.28 9.09 -1.89
CA LEU A 108 -5.93 10.07 -2.91
C LEU A 108 -5.88 9.46 -4.31
N SER A 109 -5.44 8.21 -4.47
CA SER A 109 -5.41 7.55 -5.79
C SER A 109 -6.80 7.17 -6.31
N THR A 110 -7.81 7.13 -5.44
CA THR A 110 -9.20 6.89 -5.82
C THR A 110 -9.86 8.17 -6.32
N TYR A 111 -9.60 9.31 -5.66
CA TYR A 111 -10.25 10.57 -6.00
C TYR A 111 -9.47 11.45 -6.97
N ILE A 112 -8.14 11.34 -7.05
CA ILE A 112 -7.31 12.09 -8.00
C ILE A 112 -7.14 11.27 -9.28
N SER A 113 -7.77 11.70 -10.38
CA SER A 113 -7.65 11.04 -11.69
C SER A 113 -6.26 11.15 -12.30
N ASP A 114 -5.62 12.28 -12.07
CA ASP A 114 -4.46 12.69 -12.87
C ASP A 114 -3.16 12.05 -12.37
N TRP A 115 -3.15 11.56 -11.13
CA TRP A 115 -1.97 11.01 -10.49
C TRP A 115 -2.14 9.53 -10.18
N SER A 116 -1.22 8.72 -10.70
CA SER A 116 -1.10 7.34 -10.24
C SER A 116 -0.72 7.29 -8.75
N ARG A 117 -1.05 6.18 -8.09
CA ARG A 117 -0.63 5.93 -6.71
C ARG A 117 0.89 6.06 -6.49
N THR A 118 1.70 5.70 -7.49
CA THR A 118 3.16 5.85 -7.41
C THR A 118 3.57 7.33 -7.36
N ILE A 119 2.92 8.18 -8.16
CA ILE A 119 3.15 9.63 -8.16
C ILE A 119 2.71 10.23 -6.83
N ILE A 120 1.54 9.83 -6.30
CA ILE A 120 1.05 10.28 -4.99
C ILE A 120 2.04 9.92 -3.87
N VAL A 121 2.56 8.68 -3.87
CA VAL A 121 3.57 8.24 -2.89
C VAL A 121 4.84 9.09 -2.96
N ASP A 122 5.28 9.44 -4.17
CA ASP A 122 6.44 10.31 -4.36
C ASP A 122 6.16 11.74 -3.86
N LYS A 123 5.00 12.30 -4.20
CA LYS A 123 4.57 13.63 -3.74
C LYS A 123 4.45 13.73 -2.21
N ILE A 124 3.95 12.68 -1.55
CA ILE A 124 3.94 12.57 -0.09
C ILE A 124 5.37 12.62 0.48
N LYS A 125 6.28 11.81 -0.08
CA LYS A 125 7.68 11.76 0.38
C LYS A 125 8.42 13.08 0.18
N ASN A 126 8.10 13.80 -0.88
CA ASN A 126 8.70 15.09 -1.21
C ASN A 126 8.02 16.26 -0.48
N GLY A 127 7.00 16.01 0.36
CA GLY A 127 6.35 17.03 1.17
C GLY A 127 5.33 17.91 0.43
N HIS A 128 5.00 17.58 -0.83
CA HIS A 128 3.97 18.25 -1.61
C HIS A 128 2.55 17.88 -1.17
N ILE A 129 2.41 16.77 -0.45
CA ILE A 129 1.15 16.36 0.18
C ILE A 129 1.41 16.27 1.68
N GLN A 130 0.59 16.97 2.47
CA GLN A 130 0.71 17.09 3.92
C GLN A 130 -0.61 16.77 4.60
N LEU A 131 -0.55 16.26 5.83
CA LEU A 131 -1.68 15.89 6.66
C LEU A 131 -1.57 16.77 7.90
N ASN A 132 -2.56 17.61 8.14
CA ASN A 132 -2.55 18.60 9.21
C ASN A 132 -1.28 19.47 9.16
N ARG A 133 -0.85 19.87 7.95
CA ARG A 133 0.39 20.63 7.68
C ARG A 133 1.69 19.94 8.10
N GLN A 134 1.66 18.62 8.27
CA GLN A 134 2.83 17.82 8.61
C GLN A 134 3.13 16.79 7.52
N GLN A 135 4.42 16.52 7.33
CA GLN A 135 4.86 15.44 6.45
C GLN A 135 4.53 14.09 7.09
N MET A 136 4.03 13.16 6.28
CA MET A 136 3.61 11.84 6.75
C MET A 136 4.20 10.71 5.91
N LYS A 137 4.03 9.47 6.39
CA LYS A 137 4.34 8.28 5.58
C LYS A 137 3.19 7.99 4.61
N PRO A 138 3.45 7.48 3.40
CA PRO A 138 2.38 7.19 2.44
C PRO A 138 1.32 6.20 2.92
N ASN A 139 1.63 5.37 3.92
CA ASN A 139 0.69 4.43 4.52
C ASN A 139 -0.01 4.98 5.78
N ALA A 140 0.08 6.29 6.05
CA ALA A 140 -0.64 6.92 7.15
C ALA A 140 -2.14 6.66 7.04
N ILE A 141 -2.77 6.40 8.18
CA ILE A 141 -4.21 6.19 8.30
C ILE A 141 -4.86 7.55 8.54
N LEU A 142 -5.93 7.82 7.80
CA LEU A 142 -6.73 9.03 7.92
C LEU A 142 -7.71 8.90 9.08
N SER A 143 -7.90 10.00 9.81
CA SER A 143 -8.85 10.12 10.90
C SER A 143 -9.89 11.19 10.58
N GLU A 144 -11.00 11.15 11.31
CA GLU A 144 -12.01 12.22 11.27
C GLU A 144 -11.38 13.57 11.66
N GLY A 145 -11.74 14.63 10.95
CA GLY A 145 -11.23 15.99 11.16
C GLY A 145 -9.83 16.25 10.57
N ASP A 146 -9.21 15.27 9.91
CA ASP A 146 -7.92 15.46 9.25
C ASP A 146 -8.04 16.41 8.03
N HIS A 147 -6.99 17.20 7.81
CA HIS A 147 -6.85 18.13 6.70
C HIS A 147 -5.70 17.69 5.79
N ILE A 148 -5.98 17.42 4.51
CA ILE A 148 -4.96 17.08 3.52
C ILE A 148 -4.67 18.32 2.67
N SER A 149 -3.44 18.82 2.74
CA SER A 149 -2.94 19.90 1.89
C SER A 149 -2.16 19.33 0.71
N ILE A 150 -2.45 19.82 -0.51
CA ILE A 150 -1.75 19.45 -1.75
C ILE A 150 -1.23 20.72 -2.41
N CYS A 151 0.09 20.87 -2.47
CA CYS A 151 0.75 21.95 -3.20
C CYS A 151 0.95 21.54 -4.67
N LEU A 152 0.48 22.39 -5.59
CA LEU A 152 0.40 22.10 -7.04
C LEU A 152 1.67 22.46 -7.83
#